data_AF-A0A7W0Y3M5-F1
#
_entry.id   AF-A0A7W0Y3M5-F1
#
_cell.length_a   1.000
_cell.length_b   1.000
_cell.length_c   1.000
_cell.angle_alpha   90.00
_cell.angle_beta   90.00
_cell.angle_gamma   90.00
#
_symmetry.space_group_name_H-M   'P 1'
#
loop_
_entity.id
_entity.type
_entity.pdbx_description
1 polymer ?
#
loop_
_entity_poly.entity_id
_entity_poly.type
_entity_poly.pdbx_seq_one_letter_code
_entity_poly.pdbx_strand_id
1 'polypeptide(L)'
;MNHTPLEMAQLSTAAQRALGPGPARVMAARGMMPLPPGDQIAVLYQLSLDADTMLAQSARVTAAGLPDKLLSGTLADPTLDPRIVDYFAQVAGAKPSVFQAIALNPSTHDSTIATLAERASAPQIDLIAQNEQRLLRHPEIIAAMYMNRHARMSTVD
;
A
#
# COMPACT_ATOMS: atom_id res chain seq x y z
N MET A 1 -2.61 -3.23 -9.89
CA MET A 1 -3.94 -3.70 -9.43
C MET A 1 -4.98 -2.61 -9.74
N ASN A 2 -6.27 -2.95 -9.91
CA ASN A 2 -7.31 -1.92 -10.02
C ASN A 2 -7.76 -1.49 -8.62
N HIS A 3 -7.65 -0.20 -8.29
CA HIS A 3 -8.20 0.35 -7.06
C HIS A 3 -9.69 0.63 -7.21
N THR A 4 -10.50 -0.13 -6.47
CA THR A 4 -11.96 0.00 -6.43
C THR A 4 -12.42 0.23 -4.99
N PRO A 5 -13.59 0.88 -4.79
CA PRO A 5 -14.11 1.11 -3.45
C PRO A 5 -14.24 -0.19 -2.63
N LEU A 6 -13.95 -0.10 -1.33
CA LEU A 6 -14.20 -1.18 -0.37
C LEU A 6 -15.69 -1.26 -0.05
N GLU A 7 -16.15 -2.45 0.35
CA GLU A 7 -17.53 -2.63 0.82
C GLU A 7 -17.74 -1.93 2.16
N MET A 8 -18.68 -0.99 2.23
CA MET A 8 -18.97 -0.23 3.46
C MET A 8 -19.28 -1.14 4.66
N ALA A 9 -19.99 -2.26 4.42
CA ALA A 9 -20.39 -3.21 5.45
C ALA A 9 -19.21 -3.95 6.10
N GLN A 10 -18.06 -4.02 5.43
CA GLN A 10 -16.84 -4.68 5.93
C GLN A 10 -15.95 -3.72 6.75
N LEU A 11 -16.23 -2.42 6.69
CA LEU A 11 -15.50 -1.40 7.44
C LEU A 11 -16.04 -1.28 8.87
N SER A 12 -15.17 -0.87 9.80
CA SER A 12 -15.59 -0.57 11.17
C SER A 12 -16.63 0.55 11.21
N THR A 13 -17.43 0.61 12.28
CA THR A 13 -18.38 1.71 12.49
C THR A 13 -17.67 3.07 12.53
N ALA A 14 -16.43 3.14 13.02
CA ALA A 14 -15.65 4.38 13.05
C ALA A 14 -15.24 4.81 11.63
N ALA A 15 -14.78 3.87 10.80
CA ALA A 15 -14.46 4.11 9.40
C ALA A 15 -15.69 4.52 8.59
N GLN A 16 -16.83 3.84 8.76
CA GLN A 16 -18.09 4.21 8.11
C GLN A 16 -18.52 5.65 8.45
N ARG A 17 -18.42 6.04 9.73
CA ARG A 17 -18.72 7.41 10.16
C ARG A 17 -17.76 8.43 9.55
N ALA A 18 -16.48 8.10 9.45
CA ALA A 18 -15.48 8.97 8.83
C ALA A 18 -15.73 9.16 7.33
N LEU A 19 -16.32 8.18 6.65
CA LEU A 19 -16.65 8.23 5.22
C LEU A 19 -18.01 8.86 4.91
N GLY A 20 -18.86 9.02 5.93
CA GLY A 20 -20.18 9.61 5.80
C GLY A 20 -20.16 11.07 5.31
N PRO A 21 -21.32 11.57 4.84
CA PRO A 21 -21.45 12.94 4.37
C PRO A 21 -21.16 13.96 5.47
N GLY A 22 -20.71 15.16 5.08
CA GLY A 22 -20.48 16.29 5.98
C GLY A 22 -19.02 16.48 6.40
N PRO A 23 -18.76 17.22 7.50
CA PRO A 23 -17.40 17.62 7.88
C PRO A 23 -16.46 16.46 8.24
N ALA A 24 -16.99 15.32 8.66
CA ALA A 24 -16.21 14.17 9.12
C ALA A 24 -15.26 13.64 8.03
N ARG A 25 -15.73 13.50 6.78
CA ARG A 25 -14.89 13.05 5.66
C ARG A 25 -13.79 14.04 5.29
N VAL A 26 -14.04 15.34 5.45
CA VAL A 26 -13.01 16.37 5.24
C VAL A 26 -11.94 16.28 6.32
N MET A 27 -12.34 16.05 7.58
CA MET A 27 -11.38 15.81 8.67
C MET A 27 -10.59 14.51 8.45
N ALA A 28 -11.27 13.45 8.01
CA ALA A 28 -10.65 12.16 7.72
C ALA A 28 -9.64 12.23 6.57
N ALA A 29 -9.98 12.92 5.48
CA ALA A 29 -9.08 13.16 4.34
C ALA A 29 -7.84 13.98 4.70
N ARG A 30 -7.86 14.68 5.84
CA ARG A 30 -6.73 15.43 6.40
C ARG A 30 -6.02 14.69 7.54
N GLY A 31 -6.45 13.47 7.86
CA GLY A 31 -5.87 12.66 8.94
C GLY A 31 -6.17 13.18 10.34
N MET A 32 -7.22 13.99 10.51
CA MET A 32 -7.57 14.64 11.79
C MET A 32 -8.57 13.83 12.63
N MET A 33 -9.10 12.73 12.09
CA MET A 33 -10.04 11.86 12.81
C MET A 33 -9.28 10.88 13.73
N PRO A 34 -9.74 10.65 14.97
CA PRO A 34 -9.13 9.68 15.87
C PRO A 34 -9.56 8.26 15.47
N LEU A 35 -8.89 7.69 14.48
CA LEU A 35 -9.13 6.34 13.98
C LEU A 35 -7.99 5.40 14.40
N PRO A 36 -8.29 4.11 14.63
CA PRO A 36 -7.27 3.07 14.68
C PRO A 36 -6.44 3.08 13.38
N PRO A 37 -5.14 2.67 13.41
CA PRO A 37 -4.27 2.74 12.24
C PRO A 37 -4.82 2.05 10.98
N GLY A 38 -5.41 0.85 11.13
CA GLY A 38 -6.06 0.11 10.03
C GLY A 38 -7.23 0.87 9.41
N ASP A 39 -8.10 1.43 10.25
CA ASP A 39 -9.21 2.26 9.79
C ASP A 39 -8.73 3.54 9.12
N GLN A 40 -7.67 4.17 9.64
CA GLN A 40 -7.10 5.39 9.07
C GLN A 40 -6.61 5.16 7.64
N ILE A 41 -5.86 4.10 7.39
CA ILE A 41 -5.37 3.79 6.04
C ILE A 41 -6.50 3.36 5.10
N ALA A 42 -7.49 2.62 5.60
CA ALA A 42 -8.66 2.21 4.81
C ALA A 42 -9.53 3.41 4.40
N VAL A 43 -9.74 4.36 5.31
CA VAL A 43 -10.49 5.59 5.04
C VAL A 43 -9.73 6.49 4.06
N LEU A 44 -8.42 6.65 4.21
CA LEU A 44 -7.61 7.43 3.26
C LEU A 44 -7.58 6.79 1.87
N TYR A 45 -7.50 5.46 1.80
CA TYR A 45 -7.66 4.71 0.55
C TYR A 45 -9.01 5.01 -0.10
N GLN A 46 -10.12 4.85 0.63
CA GLN A 46 -11.46 5.11 0.11
C GLN A 46 -11.63 6.55 -0.38
N LEU A 47 -11.18 7.53 0.41
CA LEU A 47 -11.30 8.94 0.06
C LEU A 47 -10.40 9.31 -1.13
N SER A 48 -9.29 8.61 -1.36
CA SER A 48 -8.43 8.83 -2.54
C SER A 48 -9.12 8.51 -3.87
N LEU A 49 -10.21 7.75 -3.82
CA LEU A 49 -11.06 7.35 -4.94
C LEU A 49 -12.33 8.21 -5.05
N ASP A 50 -12.48 9.24 -4.21
CA ASP A 50 -13.71 10.03 -4.19
C ASP A 50 -13.95 10.82 -5.48
N ALA A 51 -15.22 11.01 -5.83
CA ALA A 51 -15.61 11.82 -6.97
C ALA A 51 -15.26 13.31 -6.77
N ASP A 52 -15.23 13.80 -5.52
CA ASP A 52 -14.70 15.13 -5.22
C ASP A 52 -13.18 15.10 -5.30
N THR A 53 -12.66 15.63 -6.41
CA THR A 53 -11.21 15.69 -6.69
C THR A 53 -10.41 16.43 -5.62
N MET A 54 -10.97 17.44 -4.95
CA MET A 54 -10.26 18.17 -3.89
C MET A 54 -10.13 17.30 -2.63
N LEU A 55 -11.20 16.59 -2.28
CA LEU A 55 -11.20 15.65 -1.17
C LEU A 55 -10.25 14.48 -1.43
N ALA A 56 -10.31 13.91 -2.64
CA ALA A 56 -9.43 12.84 -3.06
C ALA A 56 -7.96 13.25 -3.05
N GLN A 57 -7.64 14.45 -3.54
CA GLN A 57 -6.28 14.96 -3.48
C GLN A 57 -5.80 15.18 -2.04
N SER A 58 -6.65 15.70 -1.15
CA SER A 58 -6.32 15.82 0.28
C SER A 58 -5.95 14.46 0.88
N ALA A 59 -6.78 13.44 0.64
CA ALA A 59 -6.54 12.09 1.16
C ALA A 59 -5.23 11.48 0.62
N ARG A 60 -4.90 11.70 -0.66
CA ARG A 60 -3.63 11.23 -1.27
C ARG A 60 -2.42 11.89 -0.63
N VAL A 61 -2.46 13.20 -0.43
CA VAL A 61 -1.37 13.95 0.25
C VAL A 61 -1.21 13.46 1.68
N THR A 62 -2.31 13.30 2.42
CA THR A 62 -2.25 12.78 3.78
C THR A 62 -1.72 11.34 3.83
N ALA A 63 -2.16 10.46 2.93
CA ALA A 63 -1.69 9.07 2.87
C ALA A 63 -0.17 8.97 2.64
N ALA A 64 0.38 9.75 1.70
CA ALA A 64 1.82 9.79 1.43
C ALA A 64 2.62 10.35 2.63
N GLY A 65 2.01 11.28 3.38
CA GLY A 65 2.60 11.95 4.54
C GLY A 65 2.47 11.20 5.87
N LEU A 66 1.84 10.02 5.92
CA LEU A 66 1.69 9.27 7.16
C LEU A 66 3.06 8.85 7.74
N PRO A 67 3.19 8.78 9.08
CA PRO A 67 4.43 8.35 9.72
C PRO A 67 4.83 6.93 9.34
N ASP A 68 6.11 6.72 9.05
CA ASP A 68 6.64 5.44 8.57
C ASP A 68 6.36 4.28 9.53
N LYS A 69 6.42 4.52 10.85
CA LYS A 69 6.12 3.51 11.87
C LYS A 69 4.65 3.07 11.86
N LEU A 70 3.74 4.01 11.59
CA LEU A 70 2.31 3.71 11.46
C LEU A 70 2.09 2.88 10.20
N LEU A 71 2.65 3.31 9.07
CA LEU A 71 2.55 2.60 7.80
C LEU A 71 3.14 1.20 7.90
N SER A 72 4.40 1.05 8.33
CA SER A 72 5.07 -0.25 8.41
C SER A 72 4.38 -1.22 9.37
N GLY A 73 3.87 -0.71 10.51
CA GLY A 73 3.14 -1.55 11.47
C GLY A 73 1.78 -2.01 10.93
N THR A 74 1.06 -1.14 10.22
CA THR A 74 -0.28 -1.47 9.71
C THR A 74 -0.22 -2.31 8.44
N LEU A 75 0.72 -2.01 7.53
CA LEU A 75 0.88 -2.73 6.26
C LEU A 75 1.49 -4.12 6.41
N ALA A 76 1.99 -4.46 7.60
CA ALA A 76 2.42 -5.83 7.92
C ALA A 76 1.25 -6.76 8.32
N ASP A 77 0.05 -6.22 8.50
CA ASP A 77 -1.13 -7.01 8.86
C ASP A 77 -1.60 -7.89 7.69
N PRO A 78 -1.59 -9.24 7.82
CA PRO A 78 -2.00 -10.15 6.77
C PRO A 78 -3.51 -10.14 6.49
N THR A 79 -4.31 -9.52 7.37
CA THR A 79 -5.77 -9.40 7.22
C THR A 79 -6.18 -8.14 6.46
N LEU A 80 -5.24 -7.23 6.20
CA LEU A 80 -5.50 -5.99 5.48
C LEU A 80 -5.88 -6.28 4.02
N ASP A 81 -6.89 -5.55 3.51
CA ASP A 81 -7.33 -5.67 2.12
C ASP A 81 -6.15 -5.40 1.16
N PRO A 82 -5.84 -6.33 0.23
CA PRO A 82 -4.71 -6.18 -0.68
C PRO A 82 -4.75 -4.92 -1.55
N ARG A 83 -5.93 -4.34 -1.81
CA ARG A 83 -6.07 -3.07 -2.54
C ARG A 83 -5.51 -1.89 -1.74
N ILE A 84 -5.66 -1.91 -0.42
CA ILE A 84 -5.06 -0.90 0.46
C ILE A 84 -3.53 -1.05 0.43
N VAL A 85 -3.04 -2.29 0.49
CA VAL A 85 -1.61 -2.59 0.40
C VAL A 85 -1.01 -2.08 -0.92
N ASP A 86 -1.65 -2.38 -2.06
CA ASP A 86 -1.22 -1.90 -3.39
C ASP A 86 -1.22 -0.37 -3.47
N TYR A 87 -2.25 0.29 -2.94
CA TYR A 87 -2.30 1.75 -2.91
C TYR A 87 -1.13 2.36 -2.12
N PHE A 88 -0.85 1.83 -0.93
CA PHE A 88 0.27 2.31 -0.12
C PHE A 88 1.65 1.92 -0.69
N ALA A 89 1.74 0.83 -1.46
CA ALA A 89 2.94 0.51 -2.25
C ALA A 89 3.23 1.61 -3.27
N GLN A 90 2.21 2.17 -3.91
CA GLN A 90 2.37 3.24 -4.90
C GLN A 90 2.74 4.58 -4.28
N VAL A 91 2.11 4.97 -3.15
CA VAL A 91 2.32 6.31 -2.57
C VAL A 91 3.46 6.38 -1.55
N ALA A 92 3.84 5.27 -0.92
CA ALA A 92 4.81 5.23 0.17
C ALA A 92 5.82 4.08 0.09
N GLY A 93 5.73 3.20 -0.92
CA GLY A 93 6.57 2.01 -1.04
C GLY A 93 8.06 2.27 -1.28
N ALA A 94 8.47 3.50 -1.61
CA ALA A 94 9.88 3.86 -1.70
C ALA A 94 10.58 3.93 -0.32
N LYS A 95 9.81 4.12 0.77
CA LYS A 95 10.35 4.20 2.13
C LYS A 95 10.81 2.80 2.57
N PRO A 96 12.04 2.62 3.09
CA PRO A 96 12.58 1.29 3.38
C PRO A 96 11.73 0.42 4.31
N SER A 97 11.21 0.99 5.41
CA SER A 97 10.39 0.25 6.38
C SER A 97 9.00 -0.12 5.82
N VAL A 98 8.43 0.74 4.98
CA VAL A 98 7.16 0.50 4.29
C VAL A 98 7.33 -0.58 3.23
N PHE A 99 8.40 -0.49 2.43
CA PHE A 99 8.75 -1.51 1.45
C PHE A 99 8.86 -2.88 2.11
N GLN A 100 9.62 -2.96 3.21
CA GLN A 100 9.83 -4.23 3.93
C GLN A 100 8.50 -4.80 4.45
N ALA A 101 7.65 -3.97 5.04
CA ALA A 101 6.33 -4.40 5.51
C ALA A 101 5.47 -4.98 4.38
N ILE A 102 5.44 -4.31 3.22
CA ILE A 102 4.66 -4.76 2.06
C ILE A 102 5.26 -6.03 1.44
N ALA A 103 6.58 -6.08 1.25
CA ALA A 103 7.26 -7.23 0.64
C ALA A 103 7.10 -8.51 1.47
N LEU A 104 7.05 -8.37 2.80
CA LEU A 104 6.88 -9.49 3.73
C LEU A 104 5.42 -9.82 4.02
N ASN A 105 4.47 -8.95 3.69
CA ASN A 105 3.06 -9.23 3.92
C ASN A 105 2.56 -10.32 2.95
N PRO A 106 2.01 -11.46 3.44
CA PRO A 106 1.49 -12.52 2.58
C PRO A 106 0.25 -12.11 1.77
N SER A 107 -0.52 -11.10 2.22
CA SER A 107 -1.69 -10.60 1.50
C SER A 107 -1.35 -9.69 0.32
N THR A 108 -0.11 -9.18 0.25
CA THR A 108 0.35 -8.37 -0.88
C THR A 108 0.20 -9.14 -2.18
N HIS A 109 -0.42 -8.53 -3.18
CA HIS A 109 -0.61 -9.16 -4.49
C HIS A 109 0.74 -9.27 -5.24
N ASP A 110 0.95 -10.33 -6.01
CA ASP A 110 2.24 -10.53 -6.69
C ASP A 110 2.53 -9.43 -7.71
N SER A 111 1.52 -8.91 -8.41
CA SER A 111 1.67 -7.77 -9.31
C SER A 111 2.15 -6.50 -8.59
N THR A 112 1.77 -6.33 -7.31
CA THR A 112 2.26 -5.22 -6.48
C THR A 112 3.76 -5.37 -6.23
N ILE A 113 4.21 -6.60 -5.94
CA ILE A 113 5.63 -6.91 -5.79
C ILE A 113 6.39 -6.69 -7.09
N ALA A 114 5.85 -7.10 -8.24
CA ALA A 114 6.45 -6.84 -9.54
C ALA A 114 6.64 -5.31 -9.78
N THR A 115 5.60 -4.52 -9.51
CA THR A 115 5.65 -3.05 -9.62
C THR A 115 6.66 -2.42 -8.65
N LEU A 116 6.83 -2.99 -7.46
CA LEU A 116 7.85 -2.55 -6.50
C LEU A 116 9.26 -2.93 -6.98
N ALA A 117 9.42 -4.12 -7.56
CA ALA A 117 10.68 -4.64 -8.04
C ALA A 117 11.30 -3.77 -9.14
N GLU A 118 10.50 -3.12 -10.00
CA GLU A 118 10.99 -2.23 -11.08
C GLU A 118 11.84 -1.06 -10.57
N ARG A 119 11.57 -0.58 -9.36
CA ARG A 119 12.17 0.62 -8.76
C ARG A 119 12.88 0.34 -7.42
N ALA A 120 12.99 -0.93 -7.06
CA ALA A 120 13.64 -1.36 -5.84
C ALA A 120 15.15 -1.04 -5.88
N SER A 121 15.71 -0.69 -4.74
CA SER A 121 17.15 -0.65 -4.52
C SER A 121 17.73 -2.08 -4.41
N ALA A 122 19.05 -2.24 -4.53
CA ALA A 122 19.68 -3.57 -4.44
C ALA A 122 19.27 -4.37 -3.18
N PRO A 123 19.27 -3.80 -1.95
CA PRO A 123 18.82 -4.53 -0.76
C PRO A 123 17.33 -4.93 -0.80
N GLN A 124 16.50 -4.13 -1.46
CA GLN A 124 15.07 -4.39 -1.62
C GLN A 124 14.82 -5.50 -2.65
N ILE A 125 15.64 -5.59 -3.69
CA ILE A 125 15.63 -6.70 -4.66
C ILE A 125 16.06 -7.98 -3.96
N ASP A 126 17.14 -7.95 -3.17
CA ASP A 126 17.60 -9.09 -2.37
C ASP A 126 16.51 -9.56 -1.38
N LEU A 127 15.67 -8.65 -0.85
CA LEU A 127 14.51 -9.01 -0.02
C LEU A 127 13.40 -9.69 -0.81
N ILE A 128 13.05 -9.17 -1.99
CA ILE A 128 12.04 -9.79 -2.86
C ILE A 128 12.49 -11.20 -3.28
N ALA A 129 13.77 -11.36 -3.59
CA ALA A 129 14.36 -12.62 -4.05
C ALA A 129 14.23 -13.76 -3.03
N GLN A 130 14.15 -13.45 -1.74
CA GLN A 130 14.00 -14.44 -0.66
C GLN A 130 12.65 -15.18 -0.71
N ASN A 131 11.64 -14.67 -1.44
CA ASN A 131 10.34 -15.31 -1.55
C ASN A 131 10.24 -16.12 -2.86
N GLU A 132 10.95 -17.25 -2.91
CA GLU A 132 11.00 -18.14 -4.07
C GLU A 132 9.61 -18.60 -4.55
N GLN A 133 8.67 -18.81 -3.62
CA GLN A 133 7.30 -19.20 -3.97
C GLN A 133 6.59 -18.12 -4.81
N ARG A 134 6.78 -16.82 -4.47
CA ARG A 134 6.25 -15.72 -5.28
C ARG A 134 6.93 -15.64 -6.64
N LEU A 135 8.25 -15.82 -6.69
CA LEU A 135 9.00 -15.83 -7.96
C LEU A 135 8.52 -16.94 -8.90
N LEU A 136 8.29 -18.15 -8.38
CA LEU A 136 7.82 -19.30 -9.16
C LEU A 136 6.39 -19.11 -9.70
N ARG A 137 5.49 -18.50 -8.90
CA ARG A 137 4.08 -18.36 -9.29
C ARG A 137 3.78 -17.09 -10.10
N HIS A 138 4.66 -16.09 -10.05
CA HIS A 138 4.49 -14.82 -10.78
C HIS A 138 5.80 -14.35 -11.44
N PRO A 139 6.15 -14.92 -12.61
CA PRO A 139 7.41 -14.63 -13.32
C PRO A 139 7.64 -13.16 -13.69
N GLU A 140 6.58 -12.34 -13.72
CA GLU A 140 6.69 -10.88 -13.94
C GLU A 140 7.55 -10.20 -12.86
N ILE A 141 7.64 -10.77 -11.65
CA ILE A 141 8.55 -10.27 -10.61
C ILE A 141 10.01 -10.41 -11.06
N ILE A 142 10.38 -11.59 -11.58
CA ILE A 142 11.74 -11.85 -12.08
C ILE A 142 12.03 -10.92 -13.27
N ALA A 143 11.09 -10.78 -14.20
CA ALA A 143 11.24 -9.88 -15.34
C ALA A 143 11.46 -8.41 -14.90
N ALA A 144 10.70 -7.94 -13.90
CA ALA A 144 10.86 -6.61 -13.33
C ALA A 144 12.21 -6.44 -12.63
N MET A 145 12.69 -7.44 -11.89
CA MET A 145 14.02 -7.42 -11.27
C MET A 145 15.11 -7.39 -12.34
N TYR A 146 15.01 -8.19 -13.41
CA TYR A 146 16.00 -8.23 -14.49
C TYR A 146 16.14 -6.88 -15.21
N MET A 147 15.03 -6.16 -15.40
CA MET A 147 15.02 -4.84 -16.02
C MET A 147 15.45 -3.70 -15.06
N ASN A 148 15.56 -3.98 -13.77
CA ASN A 148 15.97 -2.99 -12.79
C ASN A 148 17.50 -2.85 -12.76
N ARG A 149 17.99 -1.65 -13.10
CA ARG A 149 19.43 -1.30 -13.10
C ARG A 149 20.17 -1.48 -11.76
N HIS A 150 19.43 -1.59 -10.65
CA HIS A 150 19.97 -1.82 -9.32
C HIS A 150 20.07 -3.30 -8.96
N ALA A 151 19.48 -4.20 -9.77
CA ALA A 151 19.61 -5.63 -9.60
C ALA A 151 21.04 -6.07 -9.85
N ARG A 152 21.52 -6.99 -9.00
CA ARG A 152 22.77 -7.71 -9.26
C ARG A 152 22.42 -8.95 -10.07
N MET A 153 23.25 -9.26 -11.07
CA MET A 153 23.06 -10.44 -11.92
C MET A 153 22.93 -11.72 -11.07
N SER A 154 23.73 -11.85 -10.01
CA SER A 154 23.69 -12.97 -9.06
C SER A 154 22.38 -13.13 -8.27
N THR A 155 21.52 -12.10 -8.23
CA THR A 155 20.25 -12.12 -7.50
C THR A 155 19.08 -12.47 -8.43
N VAL A 156 19.24 -12.30 -9.74
CA VAL A 156 18.17 -12.45 -10.75
C VAL A 156 18.38 -13.62 -11.71
N ASP A 157 19.58 -14.20 -11.74
CA ASP A 157 19.88 -15.48 -12.40
C ASP A 157 19.29 -16.66 -11.61
#